data_AF-A0AAW1P0J1-F1
#
_entry.id   AF-A0AAW1P0J1-F1
#
_cell.length_a   1.000
_cell.length_b   1.000
_cell.length_c   1.000
_cell.angle_alpha   90.00
_cell.angle_beta   90.00
_cell.angle_gamma   90.00
#
_symmetry.space_group_name_H-M   'P 1'
#
loop_
_entity.id
_entity.type
_entity.pdbx_description
1 polymer ?
#
loop_
_entity_poly.entity_id
_entity_poly.type
_entity_poly.pdbx_seq_one_letter_code
_entity_poly.pdbx_strand_id
1 'polypeptide(L)'
;MVAGADHVQPIAARIADMSRHNRCAPALLSIGHPSICTAIKAIIVARDFVLHSRDHKIQVFDLTCQPAVRQNTNQRDSTPKPALALHLSRAFADTDKMASAASNGTAQKTQMPVVAGGDPDLIAKILAAQVRERCAVTLEAKGPEATCIAMRAVCQARGLLEGDFLDIRCKPDYATKSMHASVTPQTTRF
;
A
#
# COMPACT_ATOMS: atom_id res chain seq x y z
N MET A 1 -10.67 -10.20 -9.41
CA MET A 1 -11.47 -9.20 -8.67
C MET A 1 -11.48 -9.62 -7.22
N VAL A 2 -11.42 -8.68 -6.27
CA VAL A 2 -11.47 -8.97 -4.82
C VAL A 2 -12.79 -8.44 -4.28
N ALA A 3 -13.55 -9.25 -3.56
CA ALA A 3 -14.74 -8.82 -2.85
C ALA A 3 -14.42 -8.50 -1.38
N GLY A 4 -15.28 -7.71 -0.73
CA GLY A 4 -15.09 -7.32 0.67
C GLY A 4 -15.15 -8.49 1.64
N ALA A 5 -15.98 -9.49 1.36
CA ALA A 5 -16.20 -10.67 2.21
C ALA A 5 -15.21 -11.82 1.94
N ASP A 6 -14.29 -11.66 0.98
CA ASP A 6 -13.35 -12.72 0.64
C ASP A 6 -12.38 -13.01 1.80
N HIS A 7 -12.00 -14.28 1.94
CA HIS A 7 -10.91 -14.66 2.83
C HIS A 7 -9.57 -14.18 2.27
N VAL A 8 -8.77 -13.57 3.14
CA VAL A 8 -7.50 -12.93 2.79
C VAL A 8 -6.44 -13.96 2.38
N GLN A 9 -6.37 -15.10 3.08
CA GLN A 9 -5.31 -16.08 2.92
C GLN A 9 -5.29 -16.74 1.53
N PRO A 10 -6.42 -17.19 0.95
CA PRO A 10 -6.43 -17.74 -0.40
C PRO A 10 -5.98 -16.73 -1.46
N ILE A 11 -6.38 -15.46 -1.33
CA ILE A 11 -5.96 -14.40 -2.25
C ILE A 11 -4.45 -14.17 -2.13
N ALA A 12 -3.94 -14.05 -0.90
CA ALA A 12 -2.52 -13.86 -0.62
C ALA A 12 -1.65 -15.00 -1.17
N ALA A 13 -2.08 -16.26 -0.95
CA ALA A 13 -1.40 -17.43 -1.48
C ALA A 13 -1.33 -17.40 -3.01
N ARG A 14 -2.45 -17.05 -3.67
CA ARG A 14 -2.49 -16.91 -5.13
C ARG A 14 -1.58 -15.79 -5.65
N ILE A 15 -1.55 -14.64 -4.97
CA ILE A 15 -0.64 -13.54 -5.33
C ILE A 15 0.81 -14.00 -5.24
N ALA A 16 1.19 -14.63 -4.12
CA ALA A 16 2.55 -15.10 -3.88
C ALA A 16 2.96 -16.16 -4.91
N ASP A 17 2.07 -17.13 -5.18
CA ASP A 17 2.29 -18.18 -6.17
C ASP A 17 2.51 -17.63 -7.58
N MET A 18 1.61 -16.76 -8.06
CA MET A 18 1.73 -16.11 -9.36
C MET A 18 3.02 -15.29 -9.48
N SER A 19 3.38 -14.57 -8.41
CA SER A 19 4.57 -13.72 -8.38
C SER A 19 5.87 -14.52 -8.40
N ARG A 20 5.88 -15.74 -7.83
CA ARG A 20 7.03 -16.66 -7.86
C ARG A 20 7.21 -17.32 -9.23
N HIS A 21 6.15 -17.95 -9.75
CA HIS A 21 6.25 -18.82 -10.92
C HIS A 21 6.28 -18.06 -12.25
N ASN A 22 5.38 -17.08 -12.43
CA ASN A 22 5.23 -16.42 -13.73
C ASN A 22 6.14 -15.20 -13.89
N ARG A 23 6.96 -14.89 -12.87
CA ARG A 23 7.70 -13.63 -12.71
C ARG A 23 6.83 -12.37 -12.93
N CYS A 24 5.51 -12.52 -12.89
CA CYS A 24 4.53 -11.49 -13.18
C CYS A 24 3.59 -11.42 -11.98
N ALA A 25 3.69 -10.32 -11.23
CA ALA A 25 2.81 -10.10 -10.11
C ALA A 25 1.43 -9.64 -10.65
N PRO A 26 0.32 -10.18 -10.10
CA PRO A 26 -1.00 -9.89 -10.65
C PRO A 26 -1.46 -8.46 -10.37
N ALA A 27 -2.47 -8.00 -11.10
CA ALA A 27 -3.24 -6.83 -10.73
C ALA A 27 -4.50 -7.26 -9.96
N LEU A 28 -4.81 -6.58 -8.86
CA LEU A 28 -6.07 -6.76 -8.14
C LEU A 28 -7.04 -5.66 -8.53
N LEU A 29 -8.29 -6.02 -8.81
CA LEU A 29 -9.37 -5.06 -9.05
C LEU A 29 -10.33 -5.09 -7.86
N SER A 30 -10.54 -3.92 -7.26
CA SER A 30 -11.35 -3.75 -6.05
C SER A 30 -12.36 -2.62 -6.22
N ILE A 31 -13.58 -2.82 -5.72
CA ILE A 31 -14.67 -1.84 -5.80
C ILE A 31 -15.24 -1.64 -4.40
N GLY A 32 -15.16 -0.40 -3.91
CA GLY A 32 -15.66 -0.01 -2.59
C GLY A 32 -14.69 -0.29 -1.43
N HIS A 33 -14.95 0.36 -0.29
CA HIS A 33 -14.08 0.36 0.88
C HIS A 33 -13.71 -1.04 1.40
N PRO A 34 -14.67 -1.97 1.61
CA PRO A 34 -14.34 -3.28 2.17
C PRO A 34 -13.45 -4.10 1.24
N SER A 35 -13.73 -4.08 -0.07
CA SER A 35 -12.96 -4.78 -1.11
C SER A 35 -11.51 -4.27 -1.19
N ILE A 36 -11.32 -2.95 -1.15
CA ILE A 36 -9.97 -2.35 -1.16
C ILE A 36 -9.21 -2.76 0.10
N CYS A 37 -9.85 -2.70 1.27
CA CYS A 37 -9.23 -3.12 2.53
C CYS A 37 -8.80 -4.60 2.50
N THR A 38 -9.67 -5.50 2.02
CA THR A 38 -9.37 -6.93 1.87
C THR A 38 -8.21 -7.16 0.88
N ALA A 39 -8.18 -6.43 -0.23
CA ALA A 39 -7.08 -6.52 -1.20
C ALA A 39 -5.74 -6.06 -0.59
N ILE A 40 -5.73 -4.96 0.15
CA ILE A 40 -4.51 -4.47 0.83
C ILE A 40 -4.02 -5.47 1.87
N LYS A 41 -4.92 -6.03 2.70
CA LYS A 41 -4.55 -7.10 3.65
C LYS A 41 -3.97 -8.32 2.93
N ALA A 42 -4.54 -8.72 1.80
CA ALA A 42 -4.03 -9.84 1.02
C ALA A 42 -2.64 -9.56 0.45
N ILE A 43 -2.36 -8.31 0.02
CA ILE A 43 -1.02 -7.90 -0.40
C ILE A 43 -0.04 -7.97 0.76
N ILE A 44 -0.40 -7.51 1.96
CA ILE A 44 0.48 -7.58 3.15
C ILE A 44 0.83 -9.04 3.48
N VAL A 45 -0.15 -9.94 3.51
CA VAL A 45 0.10 -11.37 3.76
C VAL A 45 0.89 -12.02 2.62
N ALA A 46 0.65 -11.62 1.37
CA ALA A 46 1.43 -12.11 0.24
C ALA A 46 2.90 -11.67 0.31
N ARG A 47 3.16 -10.43 0.75
CA ARG A 47 4.51 -9.92 1.03
C ARG A 47 5.21 -10.82 2.04
N ASP A 48 4.56 -11.14 3.14
CA ASP A 48 5.10 -12.05 4.16
C ASP A 48 5.48 -13.41 3.57
N PHE A 49 4.62 -13.99 2.73
CA PHE A 49 4.92 -15.27 2.05
C PHE A 49 6.15 -15.20 1.15
N VAL A 50 6.36 -14.11 0.40
CA VAL A 50 7.49 -14.00 -0.54
C VAL A 50 8.79 -13.54 0.12
N LEU A 51 8.69 -12.80 1.23
CA LEU A 51 9.83 -12.35 2.03
C LEU A 51 10.39 -13.48 2.91
N HIS A 52 9.52 -14.28 3.52
CA HIS A 52 9.92 -15.34 4.47
C HIS A 52 9.84 -16.74 3.85
N SER A 53 10.14 -16.86 2.55
CA SER A 53 10.19 -18.16 1.88
C SER A 53 11.23 -19.08 2.56
N ARG A 54 10.77 -20.21 3.10
CA ARG A 54 11.64 -21.22 3.73
C ARG A 54 12.40 -22.09 2.72
N ASP A 55 12.04 -22.02 1.44
CA ASP A 55 12.73 -22.74 0.38
C ASP A 55 13.93 -21.92 -0.12
N HIS A 56 15.14 -22.41 0.16
CA HIS A 56 16.40 -21.80 -0.27
C HIS A 56 16.57 -21.73 -1.80
N LYS A 57 15.76 -22.46 -2.57
CA LYS A 57 15.78 -22.41 -4.04
C LYS A 57 14.97 -21.25 -4.61
N ILE A 58 14.10 -20.63 -3.80
CA ILE A 58 13.25 -19.52 -4.23
C ILE A 58 13.95 -18.21 -3.90
N GLN A 59 14.21 -17.42 -4.93
CA GLN A 59 14.73 -16.06 -4.76
C GLN A 59 13.75 -15.23 -3.92
N VAL A 60 14.24 -14.65 -2.82
CA VAL A 60 13.46 -13.75 -1.97
C VAL A 60 13.26 -12.41 -2.68
N PHE A 61 12.04 -11.88 -2.61
CA PHE A 61 11.69 -10.57 -3.15
C PHE A 61 10.55 -9.94 -2.33
N ASP A 62 10.35 -8.64 -2.48
CA ASP A 62 9.23 -7.91 -1.90
C ASP A 62 8.17 -7.60 -2.98
N LEU A 63 6.94 -7.31 -2.56
CA LEU A 63 5.88 -6.82 -3.44
C LEU A 63 5.60 -5.36 -3.15
N THR A 64 5.60 -4.57 -4.23
CA THR A 64 5.10 -3.19 -4.22
C THR A 64 3.77 -3.11 -4.95
N CYS A 65 2.96 -2.13 -4.60
CA CYS A 65 1.71 -1.80 -5.28
C CYS A 65 1.75 -0.44 -5.96
N GLN A 66 1.01 -0.32 -7.05
CA GLN A 66 0.74 0.93 -7.75
C GLN A 66 -0.76 1.04 -7.97
N PRO A 67 -1.47 1.87 -7.19
CA PRO A 67 -2.90 2.07 -7.38
C PRO A 67 -3.17 2.89 -8.65
N ALA A 68 -4.21 2.51 -9.37
CA ALA A 68 -4.75 3.24 -10.51
C ALA A 68 -6.28 3.20 -10.46
N VAL A 69 -6.93 4.34 -10.67
CA VAL A 69 -8.39 4.38 -10.85
C VAL A 69 -8.72 3.83 -12.23
N ARG A 70 -9.68 2.91 -12.29
CA ARG A 70 -10.23 2.36 -13.54
C ARG A 70 -11.73 2.62 -13.57
N GLN A 71 -12.21 3.12 -14.70
CA GLN A 71 -13.64 3.16 -14.95
C GLN A 71 -14.11 1.72 -15.21
N ASN A 72 -15.11 1.27 -14.47
CA ASN A 72 -15.72 -0.03 -14.72
C ASN A 72 -16.71 0.12 -15.89
N THR A 73 -16.25 -0.16 -17.11
CA THR A 73 -17.07 -0.06 -18.33
C THR A 73 -18.15 -1.12 -18.42
N ASN A 74 -18.13 -2.14 -17.56
CA ASN A 74 -19.02 -3.30 -17.62
C ASN A 74 -20.24 -3.19 -16.69
N GLN A 75 -20.45 -2.06 -16.03
CA GLN A 75 -21.59 -1.88 -15.15
C GLN A 75 -22.81 -1.38 -15.95
N ARG A 76 -23.89 -2.19 -15.99
CA ARG A 76 -25.23 -1.79 -16.50
C ARG A 76 -25.96 -0.80 -15.58
N ASP A 77 -25.31 -0.35 -14.52
CA ASP A 77 -25.83 0.66 -13.60
C ASP A 77 -25.61 2.06 -14.16
N SER A 78 -26.57 2.94 -13.95
CA SER A 78 -26.58 4.33 -14.43
C SER A 78 -25.46 5.21 -13.88
N THR A 79 -24.65 4.73 -12.93
CA THR A 79 -23.47 5.44 -12.39
C THR A 79 -22.27 4.48 -12.23
N PRO A 80 -21.23 4.57 -13.08
CA PRO A 80 -20.06 3.71 -12.97
C PRO A 80 -19.32 4.00 -11.66
N LYS A 81 -19.25 3.02 -10.76
CA LYS A 81 -18.45 3.16 -9.54
C LYS A 81 -16.96 3.05 -9.91
N PRO A 82 -16.11 4.02 -9.55
CA PRO A 82 -14.69 3.93 -9.86
C PRO A 82 -14.09 2.72 -9.15
N ALA A 83 -13.47 1.84 -9.92
CA ALA A 83 -12.74 0.69 -9.41
C ALA A 83 -11.29 1.10 -9.16
N LEU A 84 -10.67 0.52 -8.14
CA LEU A 84 -9.24 0.68 -7.89
C LEU A 84 -8.52 -0.57 -8.38
N ALA A 85 -7.63 -0.40 -9.36
CA ALA A 85 -6.69 -1.41 -9.78
C ALA A 85 -5.39 -1.26 -8.96
N LEU A 86 -4.96 -2.33 -8.31
CA LEU A 86 -3.69 -2.41 -7.58
C LEU A 86 -2.73 -3.24 -8.42
N HIS A 87 -1.87 -2.57 -9.18
CA HIS A 87 -0.84 -3.22 -9.98
C HIS A 87 0.32 -3.62 -9.06
N LEU A 88 0.64 -4.91 -9.00
CA LEU A 88 1.75 -5.40 -8.19
C LEU A 88 3.02 -5.51 -9.01
N SER A 89 4.16 -5.29 -8.37
CA SER A 89 5.46 -5.54 -8.99
C SER A 89 6.46 -6.09 -7.97
N ARG A 90 7.39 -6.92 -8.45
CA ARG A 90 8.47 -7.47 -7.63
C ARG A 90 9.52 -6.39 -7.42
N ALA A 91 9.91 -6.19 -6.18
CA ALA A 91 11.07 -5.39 -5.81
C ALA A 91 12.15 -6.32 -5.26
N PHE A 92 13.35 -6.23 -5.81
CA PHE A 92 14.52 -6.96 -5.33
C PHE A 92 15.38 -6.05 -4.44
N ALA A 93 16.19 -6.62 -3.55
CA ALA A 93 16.99 -5.84 -2.60
C ALA A 93 17.88 -4.76 -3.26
N ASP A 94 18.30 -4.96 -4.51
CA ASP A 94 19.12 -3.98 -5.23
C ASP A 94 18.33 -2.74 -5.67
N THR A 95 17.02 -2.85 -5.90
CA THR A 95 16.17 -1.67 -6.22
C THR A 95 16.01 -0.72 -5.03
N ASP A 96 15.99 -1.22 -3.80
CA ASP A 96 15.90 -0.38 -2.60
C ASP A 96 17.23 0.32 -2.28
N LYS A 97 18.37 -0.30 -2.62
CA LYS A 97 19.70 0.32 -2.48
C LYS A 97 19.87 1.49 -3.43
N MET A 98 19.34 1.43 -4.66
CA MET A 98 19.41 2.57 -5.59
C MET A 98 18.52 3.74 -5.15
N ALA A 99 17.32 3.47 -4.61
CA ALA A 99 16.47 4.52 -4.03
C ALA A 99 17.11 5.18 -2.80
N SER A 100 17.82 4.40 -1.98
CA SER A 100 18.50 4.88 -0.76
C SER A 100 19.85 5.54 -1.04
N ALA A 101 20.55 5.18 -2.12
CA ALA A 101 21.82 5.81 -2.52
C ALA A 101 21.62 7.20 -3.16
N ALA A 102 20.44 7.48 -3.70
CA ALA A 102 20.08 8.83 -4.19
C ALA A 102 19.78 9.83 -3.05
N SER A 103 19.62 9.34 -1.81
CA SER A 103 19.46 10.13 -0.59
C SER A 103 20.74 10.07 0.26
N ASN A 104 21.76 10.84 -0.12
CA ASN A 104 22.95 11.09 0.74
C ASN A 104 22.64 11.96 1.98
N GLY A 105 21.37 12.31 2.21
CA GLY A 105 20.87 12.88 3.47
C GLY A 105 19.95 11.86 4.14
N THR A 106 19.98 11.79 5.47
CA THR A 106 18.98 11.08 6.29
C THR A 106 17.58 11.35 5.74
N ALA A 107 17.03 10.41 4.97
CA ALA A 107 15.72 10.56 4.35
C ALA A 107 14.71 10.83 5.47
N GLN A 108 14.20 12.05 5.51
CA GLN A 108 13.23 12.46 6.51
C GLN A 108 12.00 11.58 6.32
N LYS A 109 11.72 10.74 7.33
CA LYS A 109 10.55 9.88 7.35
C LYS A 109 9.38 10.69 7.92
N THR A 110 8.42 11.00 7.08
CA THR A 110 7.21 11.74 7.47
C THR A 110 6.06 10.74 7.64
N GLN A 111 5.44 10.72 8.83
CA GLN A 111 4.22 9.95 9.09
C GLN A 111 3.01 10.84 8.92
N MET A 112 2.02 10.37 8.15
CA MET A 112 0.78 11.10 7.87
C MET A 112 -0.43 10.23 8.22
N PRO A 113 -1.16 10.54 9.30
CA PRO A 113 -2.37 9.81 9.65
C PRO A 113 -3.48 10.12 8.64
N VAL A 114 -4.18 9.07 8.21
CA VAL A 114 -5.35 9.16 7.34
C VAL A 114 -6.57 8.72 8.13
N VAL A 115 -7.54 9.60 8.22
CA VAL A 115 -8.79 9.40 8.98
C VAL A 115 -9.97 9.17 8.03
N ALA A 116 -11.01 8.51 8.53
CA ALA A 116 -12.30 8.43 7.84
C ALA A 116 -12.87 9.84 7.63
N GLY A 117 -13.56 10.06 6.51
CA GLY A 117 -14.04 11.38 6.09
C GLY A 117 -12.95 12.38 5.64
N GLY A 118 -11.67 11.98 5.62
CA GLY A 118 -10.58 12.84 5.15
C GLY A 118 -10.64 13.14 3.65
N ASP A 119 -10.08 14.28 3.24
CA ASP A 119 -10.02 14.67 1.83
C ASP A 119 -8.82 14.01 1.12
N PRO A 120 -9.04 13.08 0.17
CA PRO A 120 -7.95 12.46 -0.56
C PRO A 120 -7.15 13.45 -1.41
N ASP A 121 -7.77 14.53 -1.91
CA ASP A 121 -7.12 15.50 -2.80
C ASP A 121 -6.05 16.31 -2.01
N LEU A 122 -6.39 16.73 -0.80
CA LEU A 122 -5.45 17.39 0.10
C LEU A 122 -4.27 16.47 0.45
N ILE A 123 -4.54 15.22 0.82
CA ILE A 123 -3.51 14.23 1.15
C ILE A 123 -2.62 13.98 -0.06
N ALA A 124 -3.18 13.90 -1.27
CA ALA A 124 -2.44 13.71 -2.50
C ALA A 124 -1.48 14.87 -2.80
N LYS A 125 -1.93 16.12 -2.59
CA LYS A 125 -1.08 17.32 -2.77
C LYS A 125 0.09 17.33 -1.79
N ILE A 126 -0.17 17.03 -0.52
CA ILE A 126 0.87 16.94 0.52
C ILE A 126 1.86 15.82 0.17
N LEU A 127 1.36 14.64 -0.21
CA LEU A 127 2.18 13.52 -0.61
C LEU A 127 3.06 13.84 -1.82
N ALA A 128 2.50 14.46 -2.87
CA ALA A 128 3.26 14.86 -4.05
C ALA A 128 4.35 15.89 -3.71
N ALA A 129 4.06 16.88 -2.86
CA ALA A 129 5.05 17.85 -2.40
C ALA A 129 6.22 17.16 -1.66
N GLN A 130 5.92 16.24 -0.73
CA GLN A 130 6.93 15.48 -0.01
C GLN A 130 7.79 14.60 -0.92
N VAL A 131 7.19 13.98 -1.94
CA VAL A 131 7.92 13.15 -2.90
C VAL A 131 8.89 13.99 -3.75
N ARG A 132 8.49 15.21 -4.15
CA ARG A 132 9.39 16.15 -4.84
C ARG A 132 10.59 16.54 -3.99
N GLU A 133 10.39 16.63 -2.68
CA GLU A 133 11.45 16.87 -1.68
C GLU A 133 12.29 15.62 -1.39
N ARG A 134 12.02 14.48 -2.05
CA ARG A 134 12.66 13.17 -1.81
C ARG A 134 12.46 12.66 -0.38
N CYS A 135 11.37 13.06 0.27
CA CYS A 135 10.98 12.56 1.59
C CYS A 135 10.29 11.21 1.47
N ALA A 136 10.60 10.30 2.39
CA ALA A 136 9.89 9.03 2.52
C ALA A 136 8.63 9.24 3.37
N VAL A 137 7.45 8.95 2.81
CA VAL A 137 6.17 9.18 3.49
C VAL A 137 5.49 7.86 3.84
N THR A 138 5.04 7.75 5.09
CA THR A 138 4.20 6.65 5.58
C THR A 138 2.78 7.16 5.82
N LEU A 139 1.80 6.58 5.11
CA LEU A 139 0.38 6.84 5.37
C LEU A 139 -0.15 5.85 6.40
N GLU A 140 -0.68 6.34 7.52
CA GLU A 140 -1.27 5.49 8.56
C GLU A 140 -2.79 5.53 8.49
N ALA A 141 -3.39 4.45 7.97
CA ALA A 141 -4.84 4.35 7.84
C ALA A 141 -5.41 3.27 8.79
N LYS A 142 -6.48 3.60 9.50
CA LYS A 142 -7.20 2.67 10.38
C LYS A 142 -8.64 2.46 9.89
N GLY A 143 -8.95 1.23 9.52
CA GLY A 143 -10.28 0.83 9.05
C GLY A 143 -10.47 0.95 7.52
N PRO A 144 -11.58 0.40 6.98
CA PRO A 144 -11.79 0.29 5.54
C PRO A 144 -11.87 1.64 4.81
N GLU A 145 -12.52 2.62 5.44
CA GLU A 145 -12.73 3.94 4.85
C GLU A 145 -11.41 4.70 4.71
N ALA A 146 -10.69 4.87 5.83
CA ALA A 146 -9.38 5.50 5.83
C ALA A 146 -8.39 4.82 4.87
N THR A 147 -8.42 3.48 4.78
CA THR A 147 -7.57 2.73 3.84
C THR A 147 -7.88 3.10 2.39
N CYS A 148 -9.16 3.21 2.04
CA CYS A 148 -9.56 3.64 0.69
C CYS A 148 -9.12 5.08 0.39
N ILE A 149 -9.29 5.99 1.35
CA ILE A 149 -8.87 7.39 1.22
C ILE A 149 -7.35 7.46 0.99
N ALA A 150 -6.57 6.72 1.78
CA ALA A 150 -5.11 6.65 1.61
C ALA A 150 -4.75 6.13 0.20
N MET A 151 -5.38 5.06 -0.25
CA MET A 151 -5.09 4.49 -1.58
C MET A 151 -5.54 5.39 -2.74
N ARG A 152 -6.63 6.13 -2.58
CA ARG A 152 -7.08 7.16 -3.53
C ARG A 152 -6.11 8.32 -3.59
N ALA A 153 -5.66 8.82 -2.44
CA ALA A 153 -4.68 9.88 -2.36
C ALA A 153 -3.36 9.49 -3.03
N VAL A 154 -2.89 8.26 -2.83
CA VAL A 154 -1.70 7.73 -3.56
C VAL A 154 -1.95 7.74 -5.07
N CYS A 155 -3.12 7.29 -5.53
CA CYS A 155 -3.44 7.31 -6.96
C CYS A 155 -3.45 8.72 -7.55
N GLN A 156 -4.02 9.69 -6.85
CA GLN A 156 -4.06 11.08 -7.29
C GLN A 156 -2.67 11.72 -7.27
N ALA A 157 -1.87 11.44 -6.23
CA ALA A 157 -0.50 11.92 -6.13
C ALA A 157 0.36 11.45 -7.32
N ARG A 158 0.15 10.22 -7.81
CA ARG A 158 0.82 9.74 -9.04
C ARG A 158 0.51 10.62 -10.24
N GLY A 159 -0.76 11.01 -10.44
CA GLY A 159 -1.14 11.93 -11.52
C GLY A 159 -0.55 13.33 -11.35
N LEU A 160 -0.40 13.81 -10.11
CA LEU A 160 0.24 15.10 -9.82
C LEU A 160 1.75 15.09 -10.08
N LEU A 161 2.39 13.92 -9.96
CA LEU A 161 3.83 13.72 -10.13
C LEU A 161 4.24 13.41 -11.58
N GLU A 162 3.28 13.07 -12.44
CA GLU A 162 3.52 12.75 -13.84
C GLU A 162 4.17 13.92 -14.59
N GLY A 163 3.77 15.15 -14.29
CA GLY A 163 4.38 16.37 -14.86
C GLY A 163 5.85 16.59 -14.47
N ASP A 164 6.30 15.97 -13.38
CA ASP A 164 7.68 16.06 -12.89
C ASP A 164 8.52 14.83 -13.29
N PHE A 165 7.97 13.93 -14.11
CA PHE A 165 8.57 12.63 -14.44
C PHE A 165 8.87 11.76 -13.20
N LEU A 166 8.07 11.92 -12.14
CA LEU A 166 8.16 11.13 -10.91
C LEU A 166 6.99 10.14 -10.84
N ASP A 167 7.22 8.98 -10.23
CA ASP A 167 6.18 8.00 -9.89
C ASP A 167 6.43 7.46 -8.48
N ILE A 168 5.36 6.99 -7.84
CA ILE A 168 5.41 6.41 -6.50
C ILE A 168 4.87 4.98 -6.48
N ARG A 169 5.47 4.18 -5.61
CA ARG A 169 5.01 2.82 -5.30
C ARG A 169 4.74 2.71 -3.80
N CYS A 170 3.68 1.99 -3.44
CA CYS A 170 3.35 1.69 -2.07
C CYS A 170 3.89 0.32 -1.64
N LYS A 171 4.31 0.21 -0.38
CA LYS A 171 4.60 -1.06 0.30
C LYS A 171 3.66 -1.18 1.50
N PRO A 172 2.46 -1.74 1.34
CA PRO A 172 1.49 -1.83 2.42
C PRO A 172 2.02 -2.74 3.51
N ASP A 173 1.87 -2.33 4.77
CA ASP A 173 2.31 -3.11 5.93
C ASP A 173 1.32 -2.95 7.08
N TYR A 174 1.36 -3.89 8.03
CA TYR A 174 0.72 -3.67 9.32
C TYR A 174 1.58 -2.74 10.14
N ALA A 175 0.96 -1.72 10.74
CA ALA A 175 1.65 -0.91 11.73
C ALA A 175 2.10 -1.83 12.89
N THR A 176 3.39 -2.12 12.98
CA THR A 176 3.99 -2.63 14.20
C THR A 176 3.78 -1.54 15.23
N LYS A 177 2.87 -1.76 16.20
CA LYS A 177 2.82 -0.90 17.38
C LYS A 177 4.24 -0.90 17.94
N SER A 178 4.98 0.21 17.82
CA SER A 178 6.07 0.42 18.76
C SER A 178 5.37 0.47 20.11
N MET A 179 5.52 -0.58 20.92
CA MET A 179 5.17 -0.51 22.32
C MET A 179 6.09 0.53 22.94
N HIS A 180 5.73 1.81 22.82
CA HIS A 180 6.13 2.78 23.81
C HIS A 180 5.41 2.33 25.07
N ALA A 181 6.15 1.59 25.89
CA ALA A 181 5.77 1.23 27.25
C ALA A 181 5.59 2.52 28.05
N SER A 182 4.42 3.14 27.96
CA SER A 182 3.94 4.02 29.03
C SER A 182 3.46 3.11 30.16
N VAL A 183 4.43 2.52 30.88
CA VAL A 183 4.17 2.01 32.22
C VAL A 183 3.98 3.25 33.09
N THR A 184 2.74 3.69 33.23
CA THR A 184 2.37 4.62 34.30
C THR A 184 2.22 3.78 35.55
N PRO A 185 3.11 3.87 36.56
CA PRO A 185 2.90 3.16 37.81
C PRO A 185 1.62 3.73 38.45
N GLN A 186 0.61 2.88 38.61
CA GLN A 186 -0.52 3.20 39.47
C GLN A 186 -0.02 3.19 40.91
N THR A 187 0.21 4.38 41.46
CA THR A 187 0.42 4.58 42.89
C THR A 187 -0.87 4.24 43.63
N THR A 188 -0.99 3.00 44.11
CA THR A 188 -1.94 2.65 45.16
C THR A 188 -1.51 3.36 46.44
N ARG A 189 -2.31 4.35 46.86
CA ARG A 189 -2.24 4.90 48.22
C ARG A 189 -2.85 3.87 49.16
N PHE A 190 -2.10 3.52 50.20
CA PHE A 190 -2.59 2.81 51.38
C PHE A 190 -3.50 3.72 52.22
#